data_AF-A0A537X998-F1
#
_entry.id   AF-A0A537X998-F1
#
_cell.length_a   1.000
_cell.length_b   1.000
_cell.length_c   1.000
_cell.angle_alpha   90.00
_cell.angle_beta   90.00
_cell.angle_gamma   90.00
#
_symmetry.space_group_name_H-M   'P 1'
#
loop_
_entity.id
_entity.type
_entity.pdbx_description
1 polymer ?
#
loop_
_entity_poly.entity_id
_entity_poly.type
_entity_poly.pdbx_seq_one_letter_code
_entity_poly.pdbx_strand_id
1 'polypeptide(L)' 'MSAETPAEQCRPCRGTGTVISTLGGERREVTCPWCEGRGTLIGGHDAQDRKAGAEGHGAGRAPDGAGAEAGDAEQPRP' A
#
# COMPACT_ATOMS: atom_id res chain seq x y z
N MET A 1 -2.89 -20.19 -34.61
CA MET A 1 -2.37 -18.89 -34.13
C MET A 1 -2.96 -18.67 -32.75
N SER A 2 -2.19 -18.96 -31.70
CA SER A 2 -2.64 -18.76 -30.32
C SER A 2 -2.78 -17.27 -30.07
N ALA A 3 -3.96 -16.82 -29.66
CA ALA A 3 -4.17 -15.44 -29.26
C ALA A 3 -3.37 -15.20 -27.98
N GLU A 4 -2.24 -14.52 -28.09
CA GLU A 4 -1.57 -13.91 -26.95
C GLU A 4 -2.56 -12.90 -26.37
N THR A 5 -3.21 -13.27 -25.27
CA THR A 5 -4.12 -12.36 -24.57
C THR A 5 -3.29 -11.16 -24.13
N PRO A 6 -3.64 -9.92 -24.54
CA PRO A 6 -2.88 -8.75 -24.13
C PRO A 6 -2.81 -8.74 -22.60
N ALA A 7 -1.60 -8.59 -22.07
CA ALA A 7 -1.38 -8.60 -20.62
C ALA A 7 -2.30 -7.55 -19.98
N GLU A 8 -3.28 -8.01 -19.20
CA GLU A 8 -4.28 -7.12 -18.63
C GLU A 8 -3.60 -6.16 -17.67
N GLN A 9 -3.94 -4.86 -17.77
CA GLN A 9 -3.44 -3.87 -16.83
C GLN A 9 -3.84 -4.27 -15.41
N CYS A 10 -2.87 -4.23 -14.49
CA CYS A 10 -3.12 -4.53 -13.08
C CYS A 10 -4.13 -3.52 -12.52
N ARG A 11 -5.37 -3.97 -12.23
CA ARG A 11 -6.47 -3.11 -11.76
C ARG A 11 -6.18 -2.42 -10.42
N PRO A 12 -5.57 -3.08 -9.41
CA PRO A 12 -5.27 -2.44 -8.13
C PRO A 12 -4.35 -1.23 -8.21
N CYS A 13 -3.23 -1.34 -8.94
CA CYS A 13 -2.29 -0.22 -9.12
C CYS A 13 -2.56 0.58 -10.39
N ARG A 14 -3.55 0.20 -11.20
CA ARG A 14 -3.87 0.83 -12.51
C ARG A 14 -2.64 0.96 -13.43
N GLY A 15 -1.77 -0.05 -13.42
CA GLY A 15 -0.56 -0.05 -14.24
C GLY A 15 0.66 0.70 -13.68
N THR A 16 0.59 1.29 -12.49
CA THR A 16 1.76 2.01 -11.90
C THR A 16 2.80 1.08 -11.29
N GLY A 17 2.41 -0.12 -10.86
CA GLY A 17 3.27 -1.03 -10.11
C GLY A 17 3.31 -0.77 -8.61
N THR A 18 2.71 0.32 -8.11
CA THR A 18 2.70 0.69 -6.69
C THR A 18 1.29 0.99 -6.18
N VAL A 19 1.07 0.81 -4.87
CA VAL A 19 -0.20 1.13 -4.19
C VAL A 19 0.09 1.86 -2.88
N ILE A 20 -0.85 2.67 -2.42
CA ILE A 20 -0.75 3.32 -1.11
C ILE A 20 -1.27 2.35 -0.05
N SER A 21 -0.41 2.01 0.91
CA SER A 21 -0.76 1.26 2.12
C SER A 21 -0.86 2.21 3.30
N THR A 22 -1.91 2.05 4.10
CA THR A 22 -2.07 2.70 5.41
C THR A 22 -1.86 1.71 6.56
N LEU A 23 -1.31 0.53 6.26
CA LEU A 23 -1.02 -0.49 7.26
C LEU A 23 0.00 0.04 8.27
N GLY A 24 -0.37 0.05 9.55
CA GLY A 24 0.43 0.64 10.62
C GLY A 24 0.18 2.14 10.87
N GLY A 25 -0.90 2.71 10.31
CA GLY A 25 -1.36 4.07 10.61
C GLY A 25 -0.67 5.19 9.82
N GLU A 26 0.32 4.85 8.99
CA GLU A 26 1.03 5.80 8.14
C GLU A 26 0.77 5.50 6.66
N ARG A 27 0.55 6.55 5.86
CA ARG A 27 0.38 6.39 4.40
C ARG A 27 1.73 6.20 3.73
N ARG A 28 1.95 5.07 3.07
CA ARG A 28 3.20 4.74 2.40
C ARG A 28 2.93 4.14 1.04
N GLU A 29 3.76 4.49 0.07
CA GLU A 29 3.75 3.80 -1.21
C GLU A 29 4.51 2.48 -1.08
N VAL A 30 3.87 1.38 -1.46
CA VAL A 30 4.45 0.03 -1.44
C VAL A 30 4.32 -0.62 -2.81
N THR A 31 5.21 -1.57 -3.11
CA THR A 31 5.11 -2.37 -4.33
C THR A 31 3.76 -3.09 -4.37
N CYS A 32 3.06 -2.99 -5.50
CA CYS A 32 1.76 -3.62 -5.68
C CYS A 32 1.89 -5.15 -5.56
N PRO A 33 1.29 -5.80 -4.55
CA PRO A 33 1.45 -7.23 -4.32
C PRO A 33 0.71 -8.08 -5.36
N TRP A 34 -0.12 -7.48 -6.22
CA TRP A 34 -0.83 -8.19 -7.30
C TRP A 34 -0.03 -8.32 -8.60
N CYS A 35 0.89 -7.40 -8.86
CA CYS A 35 1.72 -7.44 -10.08
C CYS A 35 3.22 -7.40 -9.80
N GLU A 36 3.62 -7.41 -8.52
CA GLU A 36 5.01 -7.35 -8.08
C GLU A 36 5.78 -6.16 -8.69
N GLY A 37 5.10 -5.03 -8.93
CA GLY A 37 5.69 -3.84 -9.54
C GLY A 37 5.65 -3.78 -11.07
N ARG A 38 5.15 -4.81 -11.76
CA ARG A 38 5.13 -4.83 -13.24
C ARG A 38 4.07 -3.94 -13.88
N GLY A 39 3.00 -3.62 -13.16
CA GLY A 39 1.84 -2.90 -13.71
C GLY A 39 0.90 -3.75 -14.59
N THR A 40 1.25 -5.01 -14.88
CA THR A 40 0.42 -5.98 -15.60
C THR A 40 0.05 -7.16 -14.70
N LEU A 41 -1.13 -7.73 -14.91
CA LEU A 41 -1.60 -8.91 -14.16
C LEU A 41 -0.66 -10.10 -14.43
N ILE A 42 -0.27 -10.80 -13.38
CA ILE A 42 0.51 -12.02 -13.49
C ILE A 42 -0.46 -13.21 -13.41
N GLY A 43 -0.57 -13.98 -14.49
CA GLY A 43 -1.44 -15.16 -14.54
C GLY A 43 -1.05 -16.19 -13.48
N GLY A 44 -2.02 -16.65 -12.68
CA GLY A 44 -1.79 -17.62 -11.60
C GLY A 44 -1.14 -17.04 -10.33
N HIS A 45 -0.96 -15.72 -10.24
CA HIS A 45 -0.43 -15.06 -9.04
C HIS A 45 -1.56 -14.71 -8.06
N ASP A 46 -1.62 -15.40 -6.93
CA ASP A 46 -2.49 -15.04 -5.81
C ASP A 46 -1.78 -14.04 -4.88
N ALA A 47 -2.26 -12.80 -4.87
CA ALA A 47 -1.73 -11.74 -4.03
C ALA A 47 -1.99 -11.94 -2.53
N GLN A 48 -2.93 -12.81 -2.17
CA GLN A 48 -3.32 -13.08 -0.78
C GLN A 48 -2.56 -14.25 -0.15
N ASP A 49 -1.95 -15.13 -0.95
CA ASP A 49 -1.07 -16.20 -0.47
C ASP A 49 0.19 -15.63 0.21
N ARG A 50 0.62 -14.45 -0.25
CA ARG A 50 1.72 -13.69 0.35
C ARG A 50 1.22 -12.91 1.57
N LYS A 51 1.68 -13.28 2.77
CA LYS A 51 1.57 -12.43 3.97
C LYS A 51 2.37 -11.14 3.75
N ALA A 52 1.71 -10.07 3.30
CA ALA A 52 2.28 -8.72 3.28
C ALA A 52 2.52 -8.24 4.71
N GLY A 53 3.67 -8.60 5.31
CA GLY A 53 3.95 -8.27 6.70
C GLY A 53 5.39 -8.51 7.18
N ALA A 54 6.31 -8.91 6.31
CA ALA A 54 7.70 -9.09 6.70
C ALA A 54 8.59 -8.60 5.55
N GLU A 55 8.94 -7.31 5.56
CA GLU A 55 10.24 -6.82 5.11
C GLU A 55 10.50 -5.46 5.81
N GLY A 56 11.34 -5.52 6.85
CA GLY A 56 12.23 -4.47 7.36
C GLY A 56 11.76 -3.01 7.39
N HIS A 57 11.16 -2.60 8.51
CA HIS A 57 11.37 -1.25 9.04
C HIS A 57 12.77 -1.18 9.70
N GLY A 58 13.69 -0.41 9.11
CA GLY A 58 14.97 -0.01 9.71
C GLY A 58 15.95 0.43 8.60
N ALA A 59 16.49 1.66 8.55
CA ALA A 59 17.00 2.45 9.66
C ALA A 59 16.76 3.96 9.44
N GLY A 60 16.31 4.61 10.50
CA GLY A 60 16.15 6.06 10.58
C GLY A 60 15.45 6.45 11.87
N ARG A 61 16.04 6.09 13.02
CA ARG A 61 15.61 6.64 14.30
C ARG A 61 16.02 8.12 14.34
N ALA A 62 15.05 9.02 14.26
CA ALA A 62 15.16 10.33 14.90
C ALA A 62 14.28 10.28 16.16
N PRO A 63 14.83 10.41 17.37
CA PRO A 63 14.02 10.78 18.51
C PRO A 63 13.82 12.31 18.54
N ASP A 64 12.74 12.70 19.22
CA ASP A 64 12.46 14.00 19.83
C ASP A 64 11.53 14.98 19.09
N GLY A 65 10.32 15.15 19.67
CA GLY A 65 9.38 16.25 19.42
C GLY A 65 7.91 15.78 19.36
N ALA A 66 7.26 15.45 20.48
CA ALA A 66 6.42 16.36 21.28
C ALA A 66 5.22 16.97 20.51
N GLY A 67 3.99 16.56 20.87
CA GLY A 67 2.76 17.25 20.45
C GLY A 67 1.50 16.39 20.44
N ALA A 68 1.14 15.75 21.56
CA ALA A 68 -0.20 15.24 21.77
C ALA A 68 -0.99 16.30 22.54
N GLU A 69 -1.85 17.04 21.84
CA GLU A 69 -2.95 17.78 22.45
C GLU A 69 -4.26 17.32 21.81
N ALA A 70 -4.89 16.35 22.48
CA ALA A 70 -6.30 16.07 22.32
C ALA A 70 -7.07 17.27 22.90
N GLY A 71 -7.48 18.20 22.05
CA GLY A 71 -8.46 19.22 22.37
C GLY A 71 -9.87 18.69 22.11
N ASP A 72 -10.46 18.02 23.10
CA ASP A 72 -11.90 17.82 23.20
C ASP A 72 -12.53 19.18 23.53
N ALA A 73 -12.92 19.92 22.49
CA ALA A 73 -13.71 21.13 22.64
C ALA A 73 -15.19 20.74 22.50
N GLU A 74 -15.82 20.44 23.64
CA GLU A 74 -17.27 20.44 23.82
C GLU A 74 -17.86 21.69 23.15
N GLN A 75 -18.59 21.51 22.05
CA GLN A 75 -19.30 22.58 21.37
C GLN A 75 -20.59 22.91 22.14
N PRO A 76 -20.78 24.14 22.66
CA PRO A 76 -22.08 24.53 23.19
C PRO A 76 -23.11 24.63 22.06
N ARG A 77 -24.26 23.99 22.25
CA ARG A 77 -25.39 23.92 21.32
C ARG A 77 -26.24 25.20 21.41
N PRO A 78 -26.58 25.87 20.28
CA PRO A 78 -27.77 26.70 20.19
C PRO A 78 -29.01 25.89 19.79
#